data_AF-A0A1C2GK69-F1
#
_entry.id   AF-A0A1C2GK69-F1
#
_cell.length_a   1.000
_cell.length_b   1.000
_cell.length_c   1.000
_cell.angle_alpha   90.00
_cell.angle_beta   90.00
_cell.angle_gamma   90.00
#
_symmetry.space_group_name_H-M   'P 1'
#
loop_
_entity.id
_entity.type
_entity.pdbx_description
1 polymer ?
#
loop_
_entity_poly.entity_id
_entity_poly.type
_entity_poly.pdbx_seq_one_letter_code
_entity_poly.pdbx_strand_id
1 'polypeptide(L)'
;MKTKKINYRNRSTQIGRQNGLKLRLLGYAYAVSGFARIPIENIIRSKFGLRYFSFSSTILTLLFFGMVPFMVADFSHNPFQSYESPSFWQVIWDNLLLYIYLGVVFYFSLKRRKEIKELPSVYDFAMYSKCNGYINRKFLDIKFQGRFVTIREIETFWEPATFFAAGLLLALLGQSLGYLLIFCSVVYSLGYCAAYHYGDNNMMDIIDDTIIQEELMGVIVEGKEKEQSRGYSFMGNVPNGEDNRRRAANKMRGDDEFEDVN
;
A
#
# COMPACT_ATOMS: atom_id res chain seq x y z
N MET A 1 9.23 25.27 -14.64
CA MET A 1 8.11 24.82 -13.77
C MET A 1 8.63 24.75 -12.33
N LYS A 2 8.56 25.84 -11.56
CA LYS A 2 9.00 25.88 -10.16
C LYS A 2 7.97 25.08 -9.35
N THR A 3 8.32 23.89 -8.86
CA THR A 3 7.46 23.13 -7.95
C THR A 3 7.26 23.95 -6.68
N LYS A 4 6.05 24.48 -6.47
CA LYS A 4 5.63 25.14 -5.22
C LYS A 4 5.94 24.16 -4.10
N LYS A 5 6.97 24.42 -3.29
CA LYS A 5 7.22 23.64 -2.07
C LYS A 5 6.05 23.95 -1.15
N ILE A 6 5.03 23.10 -1.17
CA ILE A 6 3.94 23.16 -0.21
C ILE A 6 4.58 22.97 1.16
N ASN A 7 4.69 24.06 1.90
CA ASN A 7 5.31 24.06 3.20
C ASN A 7 4.26 23.52 4.17
N TYR A 8 4.18 22.19 4.31
CA TYR A 8 3.25 21.46 5.20
C TYR A 8 3.45 21.76 6.70
N ARG A 9 4.11 22.87 7.04
CA ARG A 9 4.54 23.21 8.39
C ARG A 9 3.42 23.78 9.27
N ASN A 10 2.31 24.18 8.67
CA ASN A 10 1.13 24.71 9.38
C ASN A 10 -0.05 23.72 9.32
N ARG A 11 0.18 22.45 9.64
CA ARG A 11 -0.94 21.56 9.96
C ARG A 11 -1.66 22.17 11.15
N SER A 12 -2.95 22.41 10.99
CA SER A 12 -3.85 22.80 12.06
C SER A 12 -3.55 21.93 13.28
N THR A 13 -3.35 22.54 14.45
CA THR A 13 -3.08 21.84 15.71
C THR A 13 -4.35 21.15 16.24
N GLN A 14 -5.04 20.41 15.39
CA GLN A 14 -6.20 19.62 15.80
C GLN A 14 -5.71 18.29 16.36
N ILE A 15 -5.99 18.06 17.64
CA ILE A 15 -5.70 16.82 18.32
C ILE A 15 -6.71 15.77 17.86
N GLY A 16 -6.38 15.04 16.80
CA GLY A 16 -7.14 13.87 16.36
C GLY A 16 -6.90 12.66 17.27
N ARG A 17 -7.93 11.83 17.51
CA ARG A 17 -7.76 10.53 18.18
C ARG A 17 -7.00 9.57 17.26
N GLN A 18 -5.70 9.47 17.44
CA GLN A 18 -4.88 8.50 16.72
C GLN A 18 -4.69 7.23 17.55
N ASN A 19 -5.19 6.10 17.05
CA ASN A 19 -4.89 4.80 17.61
C ASN A 19 -3.48 4.37 17.16
N GLY A 20 -2.46 4.75 17.94
CA GLY A 20 -1.05 4.51 17.60
C GLY A 20 -0.72 3.03 17.35
N LEU A 21 -1.33 2.10 18.10
CA LEU A 21 -1.15 0.66 17.90
C LEU A 21 -1.67 0.21 16.53
N LYS A 22 -2.88 0.67 16.14
CA LYS A 22 -3.47 0.36 14.83
C LYS A 22 -2.58 0.86 13.69
N LEU A 23 -2.08 2.10 13.80
CA LEU A 23 -1.20 2.70 12.80
C LEU A 23 0.13 1.95 12.67
N ARG A 24 0.73 1.52 13.79
CA ARG A 24 1.95 0.70 13.77
C ARG A 24 1.70 -0.65 13.11
N LEU A 25 0.62 -1.34 13.47
CA LEU A 25 0.26 -2.63 12.89
C LEU A 25 0.04 -2.52 11.38
N LEU A 26 -0.70 -1.51 10.92
CA LEU A 26 -0.90 -1.26 9.49
C LEU A 26 0.41 -0.90 8.78
N GLY A 27 1.29 -0.14 9.44
CA GLY A 27 2.61 0.19 8.91
C GLY A 27 3.49 -1.06 8.70
N TYR A 28 3.50 -1.98 9.65
CA TYR A 28 4.20 -3.26 9.51
C TYR A 28 3.57 -4.13 8.42
N ALA A 29 2.24 -4.26 8.40
CA ALA A 29 1.55 -5.01 7.37
C ALA A 29 1.86 -4.44 5.97
N TYR A 30 1.85 -3.12 5.80
CA TYR A 30 2.21 -2.45 4.56
C TYR A 30 3.66 -2.75 4.15
N ALA A 31 4.62 -2.65 5.08
CA ALA A 31 6.03 -2.91 4.81
C ALA A 31 6.29 -4.37 4.37
N VAL A 32 5.67 -5.34 5.06
CA VAL A 32 5.83 -6.78 4.74
C VAL A 32 5.05 -7.15 3.48
N SER A 33 3.93 -6.46 3.19
CA SER A 33 3.09 -6.76 2.03
C SER A 33 3.82 -6.67 0.70
N GLY A 34 4.85 -5.83 0.57
CA GLY A 34 5.66 -5.77 -0.65
C GLY A 34 6.22 -7.13 -1.07
N PHE A 35 6.74 -7.92 -0.12
CA PHE A 35 7.29 -9.24 -0.41
C PHE A 35 6.21 -10.32 -0.50
N ALA A 36 5.24 -10.28 0.40
CA ALA A 36 4.16 -11.27 0.46
C ALA A 36 3.22 -11.22 -0.77
N ARG A 37 3.09 -10.05 -1.40
CA ARG A 37 2.22 -9.84 -2.57
C ARG A 37 2.82 -10.35 -3.88
N ILE A 38 4.14 -10.27 -4.04
CA ILE A 38 4.83 -10.61 -5.31
C ILE A 38 4.43 -11.99 -5.86
N PRO A 39 4.43 -13.09 -5.07
CA PRO A 39 4.06 -14.41 -5.58
C PRO A 39 2.63 -14.47 -6.14
N ILE A 40 1.71 -13.72 -5.54
CA ILE A 40 0.29 -13.71 -5.90
C ILE A 40 0.05 -12.75 -7.07
N GLU A 41 0.53 -11.50 -6.97
CA GLU A 41 0.28 -10.46 -7.96
C GLU A 41 0.87 -10.80 -9.33
N ASN A 42 2.07 -11.35 -9.37
CA ASN A 42 2.73 -11.69 -10.64
C ASN A 42 1.92 -12.71 -11.45
N ILE A 43 1.13 -13.56 -10.78
CA ILE A 43 0.27 -14.56 -11.41
C ILE A 43 -1.02 -13.93 -11.91
N ILE A 44 -1.71 -13.14 -11.07
CA ILE A 44 -3.08 -12.70 -11.37
C ILE A 44 -3.19 -11.38 -12.12
N ARG A 45 -2.20 -10.49 -12.01
CA ARG A 45 -2.24 -9.14 -12.59
C ARG A 45 -1.30 -9.00 -13.78
N SER A 46 -1.61 -8.05 -14.67
CA SER A 46 -0.84 -7.79 -15.90
C SER A 46 -0.49 -6.32 -16.11
N LYS A 47 0.49 -6.05 -16.98
CA LYS A 47 0.94 -4.69 -17.34
C LYS A 47 1.20 -3.79 -16.11
N PHE A 48 2.20 -4.16 -15.33
CA PHE A 48 2.66 -3.36 -14.18
C PHE A 48 3.38 -2.08 -14.62
N GLY A 49 3.40 -1.08 -13.75
CA GLY A 49 4.23 0.11 -13.93
C GLY A 49 5.72 -0.19 -13.71
N LEU A 50 6.59 0.55 -14.42
CA LEU A 50 8.05 0.37 -14.40
C LEU A 50 8.68 0.46 -12.99
N ARG A 51 8.16 1.33 -12.12
CA ARG A 51 8.65 1.51 -10.74
C ARG A 51 7.94 0.59 -9.75
N TYR A 52 6.82 0.00 -10.14
CA TYR A 52 6.08 -0.92 -9.28
C TYR A 52 6.72 -2.31 -9.30
N PHE A 53 6.95 -2.86 -10.49
CA PHE A 53 7.53 -4.19 -10.64
C PHE A 53 9.05 -4.14 -10.72
N SER A 54 9.71 -4.85 -9.80
CA SER A 54 11.15 -5.05 -9.80
C SER A 54 11.49 -6.52 -9.91
N PHE A 55 12.19 -6.88 -10.99
CA PHE A 55 12.62 -8.26 -11.21
C PHE A 55 13.61 -8.71 -10.12
N SER A 56 14.51 -7.83 -9.66
CA SER A 56 15.46 -8.16 -8.58
C SER A 56 14.74 -8.44 -7.26
N SER A 57 13.74 -7.64 -6.91
CA SER A 57 12.92 -7.87 -5.71
C SER A 57 12.16 -9.21 -5.80
N THR A 58 11.71 -9.58 -6.99
CA THR A 58 11.10 -10.90 -7.24
C THR A 58 12.10 -12.03 -6.99
N ILE A 59 13.31 -11.95 -7.54
CA ILE A 59 14.35 -12.99 -7.32
C ILE A 59 14.67 -13.14 -5.83
N LEU A 60 14.86 -12.03 -5.12
CA LEU A 60 15.10 -12.07 -3.67
C LEU A 60 13.94 -12.72 -2.92
N THR A 61 12.70 -12.42 -3.30
CA THR A 61 11.50 -13.03 -2.70
C THR A 61 11.45 -14.54 -2.96
N LEU A 62 11.77 -14.97 -4.18
CA LEU A 62 11.80 -16.39 -4.54
C LEU A 62 12.88 -17.16 -3.78
N LEU A 63 14.09 -16.58 -3.67
CA LEU A 63 15.18 -17.16 -2.89
C LEU A 63 14.80 -17.27 -1.41
N PHE A 64 14.26 -16.20 -0.83
CA PHE A 64 13.80 -16.20 0.56
C PHE A 64 12.77 -17.30 0.81
N PHE A 65 11.70 -17.39 0.00
CA PHE A 65 10.68 -18.44 0.17
C PHE A 65 11.20 -19.85 -0.17
N GLY A 66 12.15 -19.98 -1.09
CA GLY A 66 12.80 -21.27 -1.38
C GLY A 66 13.67 -21.78 -0.24
N MET A 67 14.18 -20.88 0.61
CA MET A 67 14.96 -21.21 1.81
C MET A 67 14.11 -21.53 3.04
N VAL A 68 12.84 -21.10 3.08
CA VAL A 68 11.96 -21.31 4.25
C VAL A 68 11.87 -22.77 4.71
N PRO A 69 11.70 -23.78 3.84
CA PRO A 69 11.65 -25.18 4.29
C PRO A 69 12.90 -25.63 5.05
N PHE A 70 14.08 -25.17 4.62
CA PHE A 70 15.34 -25.48 5.30
C PHE A 70 15.40 -24.82 6.68
N MET A 71 14.99 -23.54 6.78
CA MET A 71 14.94 -22.83 8.06
C MET A 71 13.97 -23.49 9.05
N VAL A 72 12.83 -23.99 8.56
CA VAL A 72 11.84 -24.69 9.39
C VAL A 72 12.35 -26.06 9.82
N ALA A 73 13.00 -26.80 8.92
CA ALA A 73 13.63 -28.08 9.25
C ALA A 73 14.66 -27.90 10.37
N ASP A 74 15.57 -26.93 10.24
CA ASP A 74 16.60 -26.64 11.24
C ASP A 74 15.99 -26.18 12.58
N PHE A 75 14.95 -25.34 12.55
CA PHE A 75 14.31 -24.84 13.78
C PHE A 75 13.53 -25.92 14.53
N SER A 76 13.03 -26.94 13.81
CA SER A 76 12.30 -28.05 14.41
C SER A 76 13.20 -29.07 15.11
N HIS A 77 14.52 -29.00 14.90
CA HIS A 77 15.48 -29.88 15.57
C HIS A 77 15.66 -29.45 17.01
N ASN A 78 15.18 -30.28 17.93
CA ASN A 78 15.45 -30.11 19.35
C ASN A 78 16.95 -30.40 19.60
N PRO A 79 17.75 -29.44 20.07
CA PRO A 79 19.21 -29.63 20.25
C PRO A 79 19.56 -30.75 21.24
N PHE A 80 18.59 -31.21 22.03
CA PHE A 80 18.77 -32.29 23.01
C PHE A 80 18.42 -33.69 22.48
N GLN A 81 17.88 -33.80 21.27
CA GLN A 81 17.63 -35.09 20.63
C GLN A 81 18.57 -35.24 19.43
N SER A 82 19.41 -36.27 19.47
CA SER A 82 20.36 -36.63 18.41
C SER A 82 19.65 -37.22 17.19
N TYR A 83 18.72 -36.47 16.59
CA TYR A 83 18.16 -36.82 15.29
C TYR A 83 19.12 -36.38 14.19
N GLU A 84 19.34 -37.28 13.24
CA GLU A 84 20.05 -36.96 12.00
C GLU A 84 19.29 -35.86 11.26
N SER A 85 20.01 -34.82 10.82
CA SER A 85 19.39 -33.77 10.04
C SER A 85 18.86 -34.31 8.72
N PRO A 86 17.65 -33.91 8.28
CA PRO A 86 17.09 -34.38 7.03
C PRO A 86 18.04 -34.02 5.90
N SER A 87 18.27 -34.98 5.00
CA SER A 87 19.14 -34.73 3.86
C SER A 87 18.58 -33.59 3.01
N PHE A 88 19.45 -32.81 2.37
CA PHE A 88 19.06 -31.71 1.48
C PHE A 88 17.99 -32.14 0.45
N TRP A 89 18.17 -33.32 -0.13
CA TRP A 89 17.24 -33.88 -1.11
C TRP A 89 15.89 -34.24 -0.52
N GLN A 90 15.87 -34.74 0.72
CA GLN A 90 14.61 -35.04 1.42
C GLN A 90 13.79 -33.76 1.62
N VAL A 91 14.41 -32.67 2.07
CA VAL A 91 13.71 -31.38 2.22
C VAL A 91 13.14 -30.91 0.89
N ILE A 92 13.86 -31.09 -0.22
CA ILE A 92 13.37 -30.74 -1.56
C ILE A 92 12.14 -31.59 -1.94
N TRP A 93 12.22 -32.91 -1.77
CA TRP A 93 11.15 -33.82 -2.14
C TRP A 93 9.89 -33.61 -1.30
N ASP A 94 10.04 -33.39 0.00
CA ASP A 94 8.94 -33.11 0.92
C ASP A 94 8.23 -31.78 0.60
N ASN A 95 8.91 -30.88 -0.11
CA ASN A 95 8.41 -29.55 -0.48
C ASN A 95 8.30 -29.36 -2.00
N LEU A 96 8.16 -30.44 -2.78
CA LEU A 96 8.17 -30.38 -4.24
C LEU A 96 7.13 -29.41 -4.81
N LEU A 97 5.89 -29.40 -4.27
CA LEU A 97 4.83 -28.48 -4.72
C LEU A 97 5.20 -27.02 -4.52
N LEU A 98 5.90 -26.68 -3.43
CA LEU A 98 6.39 -25.33 -3.19
C LEU A 98 7.38 -24.92 -4.28
N TYR A 99 8.36 -25.76 -4.60
CA TYR A 99 9.35 -25.44 -5.63
C TYR A 99 8.73 -25.35 -7.04
N ILE A 100 7.74 -26.19 -7.35
CA ILE A 100 6.95 -26.07 -8.59
C ILE A 100 6.24 -24.71 -8.62
N TYR A 101 5.57 -24.33 -7.52
CA TYR A 101 4.90 -23.04 -7.40
C TYR A 101 5.88 -21.86 -7.57
N LEU A 102 7.05 -21.90 -6.95
CA LEU A 102 8.09 -20.88 -7.12
C LEU A 102 8.57 -20.82 -8.59
N GLY A 103 8.68 -21.95 -9.27
CA GLY A 103 8.95 -22.02 -10.72
C GLY A 103 7.86 -21.33 -11.55
N VAL A 104 6.58 -21.53 -11.22
CA VAL A 104 5.45 -20.83 -11.86
C VAL A 104 5.54 -19.32 -11.61
N VAL A 105 5.78 -18.88 -10.39
CA VAL A 105 5.95 -17.45 -10.06
C VAL A 105 7.12 -16.86 -10.86
N PHE A 106 8.25 -17.56 -10.95
CA PHE A 106 9.40 -17.15 -11.74
C PHE A 106 9.07 -17.00 -13.23
N TYR A 107 8.38 -17.97 -13.82
CA TYR A 107 7.91 -17.91 -15.20
C TYR A 107 7.01 -16.69 -15.46
N PHE A 108 6.01 -16.47 -14.59
CA PHE A 108 5.13 -15.30 -14.72
C PHE A 108 5.90 -13.98 -14.54
N SER A 109 6.92 -13.96 -13.69
CA SER A 109 7.78 -12.79 -13.48
C SER A 109 8.63 -12.47 -14.71
N LEU A 110 9.13 -13.47 -15.43
CA LEU A 110 9.78 -13.28 -16.72
C LEU A 110 8.80 -12.72 -17.75
N LYS A 111 7.56 -13.22 -17.77
CA LYS A 111 6.49 -12.68 -18.63
C LYS A 111 6.20 -11.22 -18.30
N ARG A 112 6.03 -10.86 -17.02
CA ARG A 112 5.81 -9.46 -16.60
C ARG A 112 6.98 -8.55 -16.98
N ARG A 113 8.21 -9.04 -16.88
CA ARG A 113 9.40 -8.29 -17.31
C ARG A 113 9.39 -8.00 -18.81
N LYS A 114 8.88 -8.91 -19.65
CA LYS A 114 8.72 -8.67 -21.09
C LYS A 114 7.62 -7.63 -21.35
N GLU A 115 6.45 -7.79 -20.70
CA GLU A 115 5.34 -6.83 -20.81
C GLU A 115 5.80 -5.39 -20.51
N ILE A 116 6.59 -5.19 -19.45
CA ILE A 116 7.09 -3.86 -19.06
C ILE A 116 8.06 -3.26 -20.08
N LYS A 117 8.84 -4.09 -20.78
CA LYS A 117 9.76 -3.62 -21.83
C LYS A 117 9.02 -3.20 -23.11
N GLU A 118 7.82 -3.75 -23.33
CA GLU A 118 6.98 -3.45 -24.50
C GLU A 118 6.06 -2.25 -24.28
N LEU A 119 5.79 -1.87 -23.02
CA LEU A 119 4.97 -0.72 -22.70
C LEU A 119 5.68 0.60 -23.07
N PRO A 120 4.94 1.62 -23.53
CA PRO A 120 5.49 2.94 -23.81
C PRO A 120 6.20 3.48 -22.57
N SER A 121 7.27 4.24 -22.79
CA SER A 121 8.13 4.66 -21.70
C SER A 121 7.36 5.58 -20.74
N VAL A 122 7.69 5.53 -19.45
CA VAL A 122 7.14 6.49 -18.45
C VAL A 122 7.43 7.93 -18.87
N TYR A 123 8.51 8.15 -19.63
CA TYR A 123 8.88 9.46 -20.17
C TYR A 123 7.89 10.00 -21.21
N ASP A 124 7.00 9.14 -21.73
CA ASP A 124 5.94 9.52 -22.68
C ASP A 124 4.63 9.91 -21.97
N PHE A 125 4.61 9.95 -20.63
CA PHE A 125 3.43 10.20 -19.79
C PHE A 125 2.21 9.29 -20.04
N ALA A 126 2.35 8.25 -20.85
CA ALA A 126 1.29 7.33 -21.21
C ALA A 126 0.84 6.43 -20.04
N MET A 127 1.73 6.18 -19.08
CA MET A 127 1.45 5.28 -17.97
C MET A 127 2.03 5.77 -16.64
N TYR A 128 1.21 5.67 -15.59
CA TYR A 128 1.66 5.93 -14.23
C TYR A 128 2.70 4.87 -13.80
N SER A 129 3.93 5.33 -13.54
CA SER A 129 5.06 4.46 -13.24
C SER A 129 4.87 3.51 -12.04
N LYS A 130 3.98 3.85 -11.10
CA LYS A 130 3.67 3.03 -9.91
C LYS A 130 2.35 2.26 -10.03
N CYS A 131 1.82 2.07 -11.25
CA CYS A 131 0.63 1.26 -11.46
C CYS A 131 0.85 -0.18 -10.95
N ASN A 132 -0.08 -0.67 -10.13
CA ASN A 132 -0.07 -2.01 -9.51
C ASN A 132 -0.57 -3.13 -10.44
N GLY A 133 -0.63 -2.86 -11.75
CA GLY A 133 -1.12 -3.79 -12.76
C GLY A 133 -2.63 -3.83 -12.85
N TYR A 134 -3.12 -4.30 -14.00
CA TYR A 134 -4.55 -4.46 -14.27
C TYR A 134 -5.06 -5.75 -13.63
N ILE A 135 -6.16 -5.60 -12.90
CA ILE A 135 -6.94 -6.69 -12.32
C ILE A 135 -7.50 -7.57 -13.43
N ASN A 136 -7.48 -8.89 -13.22
CA ASN A 136 -8.06 -9.83 -14.18
C ASN A 136 -9.57 -9.59 -14.31
N ARG A 137 -10.07 -9.55 -15.56
CA ARG A 137 -11.49 -9.33 -15.86
C ARG A 137 -12.43 -10.27 -15.11
N LYS A 138 -12.00 -11.52 -14.84
CA LYS A 138 -12.77 -12.48 -14.04
C LYS A 138 -13.13 -11.97 -12.64
N PHE A 139 -12.27 -11.17 -12.00
CA PHE A 139 -12.56 -10.57 -10.70
C PHE A 139 -13.50 -9.36 -10.82
N LEU A 140 -13.38 -8.59 -11.90
CA LEU A 140 -14.24 -7.42 -12.17
C LEU A 140 -15.69 -7.82 -12.44
N ASP A 141 -15.92 -9.01 -13.00
CA ASP A 141 -17.25 -9.51 -13.33
C ASP A 141 -17.96 -10.17 -12.12
N ILE A 142 -17.33 -10.22 -10.93
CA ILE A 142 -17.93 -10.80 -9.72
C ILE A 142 -19.07 -9.89 -9.20
N LYS A 143 -20.23 -10.50 -8.95
CA LYS A 143 -21.36 -9.87 -8.27
C LYS A 143 -21.56 -10.49 -6.89
N PHE A 144 -21.68 -9.65 -5.87
CA PHE A 144 -21.97 -10.08 -4.51
C PHE A 144 -23.21 -9.34 -4.02
N GLN A 145 -24.23 -10.08 -3.56
CA GLN A 145 -25.51 -9.52 -3.12
C GLN A 145 -26.16 -8.58 -4.15
N GLY A 146 -26.12 -8.95 -5.44
CA GLY A 146 -26.75 -8.19 -6.52
C GLY A 146 -26.00 -6.93 -6.98
N ARG A 147 -24.94 -6.50 -6.28
CA ARG A 147 -24.07 -5.39 -6.72
C ARG A 147 -22.74 -5.90 -7.30
N PHE A 148 -22.18 -5.14 -8.22
CA PHE A 148 -20.80 -5.36 -8.66
C PHE A 148 -19.86 -5.04 -7.50
N VAL A 149 -18.87 -5.92 -7.31
CA VAL A 149 -17.85 -5.73 -6.29
C VAL A 149 -16.98 -4.54 -6.68
N THR A 150 -16.71 -3.65 -5.72
CA THR A 150 -15.85 -2.49 -5.94
C THR A 150 -14.38 -2.93 -6.11
N ILE A 151 -13.57 -2.14 -6.81
CA ILE A 151 -12.13 -2.41 -6.95
C ILE A 151 -11.47 -2.60 -5.59
N ARG A 152 -11.82 -1.76 -4.60
CA ARG A 152 -11.32 -1.87 -3.22
C ARG A 152 -11.64 -3.22 -2.59
N GLU A 153 -12.86 -3.72 -2.75
CA GLU A 153 -13.25 -5.05 -2.24
C GLU A 153 -12.53 -6.18 -3.00
N ILE A 154 -12.29 -6.01 -4.31
CA ILE A 154 -11.55 -7.00 -5.10
C ILE A 154 -10.12 -7.15 -4.58
N GLU A 155 -9.40 -6.05 -4.44
CA GLU A 155 -7.99 -6.08 -4.03
C GLU A 155 -7.83 -6.44 -2.55
N THR A 156 -8.74 -6.01 -1.67
CA THR A 156 -8.62 -6.31 -0.23
C THR A 156 -9.15 -7.69 0.14
N PHE A 157 -10.16 -8.21 -0.56
CA PHE A 157 -10.86 -9.43 -0.18
C PHE A 157 -10.80 -10.50 -1.25
N TRP A 158 -11.33 -10.26 -2.46
CA TRP A 158 -11.54 -11.34 -3.43
C TRP A 158 -10.26 -11.93 -4.02
N GLU A 159 -9.29 -11.10 -4.41
CA GLU A 159 -7.99 -11.59 -4.89
C GLU A 159 -7.30 -12.41 -3.80
N PRO A 160 -7.05 -11.91 -2.58
CA PRO A 160 -6.50 -12.70 -1.47
C PRO A 160 -7.30 -13.95 -1.13
N ALA A 161 -8.64 -13.87 -1.09
CA ALA A 161 -9.49 -14.96 -0.65
C ALA A 161 -9.35 -16.19 -1.54
N THR A 162 -9.14 -16.02 -2.84
CA THR A 162 -8.91 -17.16 -3.75
C THR A 162 -7.62 -17.93 -3.40
N PHE A 163 -6.54 -17.22 -3.10
CA PHE A 163 -5.28 -17.84 -2.67
C PHE A 163 -5.33 -18.35 -1.25
N PHE A 164 -6.08 -17.69 -0.36
CA PHE A 164 -6.33 -18.15 1.00
C PHE A 164 -7.07 -19.49 0.97
N ALA A 165 -8.13 -19.61 0.18
CA ALA A 165 -8.90 -20.85 0.06
C ALA A 165 -8.06 -21.99 -0.54
N ALA A 166 -7.30 -21.71 -1.60
CA ALA A 166 -6.35 -22.69 -2.17
C ALA A 166 -5.27 -23.10 -1.15
N GLY A 167 -4.73 -22.13 -0.41
CA GLY A 167 -3.75 -22.36 0.65
C GLY A 167 -4.31 -23.20 1.78
N LEU A 168 -5.56 -22.93 2.20
CA LEU A 168 -6.24 -23.70 3.23
C LEU A 168 -6.44 -25.16 2.82
N LEU A 169 -6.89 -25.40 1.59
CA LEU A 169 -7.03 -26.75 1.06
C LEU A 169 -5.69 -27.49 1.03
N LEU A 170 -4.62 -26.84 0.58
CA LEU A 170 -3.27 -27.42 0.57
C LEU A 170 -2.73 -27.68 1.98
N ALA A 171 -2.99 -26.78 2.94
CA ALA A 171 -2.57 -26.96 4.32
C ALA A 171 -3.30 -28.13 4.99
N LEU A 172 -4.59 -28.34 4.69
CA LEU A 172 -5.34 -29.51 5.14
C LEU A 172 -4.80 -30.82 4.57
N LEU A 173 -4.18 -30.79 3.38
CA LEU A 173 -3.45 -31.92 2.78
C LEU A 173 -1.99 -32.05 3.31
N GLY A 174 -1.62 -31.29 4.34
CA GLY A 174 -0.28 -31.30 4.94
C GLY A 174 0.81 -30.67 4.08
N GLN A 175 0.46 -29.91 3.03
CA GLN A 175 1.44 -29.30 2.14
C GLN A 175 1.93 -27.97 2.69
N SER A 176 3.25 -27.80 2.80
CA SER A 176 3.90 -26.58 3.31
C SER A 176 3.55 -25.32 2.51
N LEU A 177 3.36 -25.48 1.20
CA LEU A 177 2.88 -24.43 0.30
C LEU A 177 1.55 -23.81 0.78
N GLY A 178 0.68 -24.60 1.40
CA GLY A 178 -0.59 -24.12 1.93
C GLY A 178 -0.43 -23.02 2.96
N TYR A 179 0.47 -23.21 3.93
CA TYR A 179 0.76 -22.20 4.96
C TYR A 179 1.37 -20.94 4.36
N LEU A 180 2.25 -21.07 3.36
CA LEU A 180 2.82 -19.92 2.66
C LEU A 180 1.74 -19.10 1.96
N LEU A 181 0.80 -19.74 1.24
CA LEU A 181 -0.28 -19.05 0.54
C LEU A 181 -1.26 -18.37 1.52
N ILE A 182 -1.57 -19.02 2.65
CA ILE A 182 -2.38 -18.42 3.72
C ILE A 182 -1.68 -17.16 4.27
N PHE A 183 -0.39 -17.25 4.60
CA PHE A 183 0.38 -16.12 5.09
C PHE A 183 0.42 -14.98 4.05
N CYS A 184 0.75 -15.29 2.80
CA CYS A 184 0.82 -14.32 1.71
C CYS A 184 -0.53 -13.63 1.48
N SER A 185 -1.64 -14.37 1.48
CA SER A 185 -2.99 -13.81 1.28
C SER A 185 -3.45 -12.90 2.43
N VAL A 186 -3.18 -13.28 3.68
CA VAL A 186 -3.51 -12.43 4.84
C VAL A 186 -2.71 -11.12 4.78
N VAL A 187 -1.40 -11.19 4.56
CA VAL A 187 -0.55 -10.00 4.47
C VAL A 187 -0.90 -9.15 3.24
N TYR A 188 -1.25 -9.78 2.12
CA TYR A 188 -1.76 -9.09 0.93
C TYR A 188 -3.00 -8.25 1.28
N SER A 189 -4.00 -8.87 1.89
CA SER A 189 -5.27 -8.23 2.28
C SER A 189 -5.02 -7.04 3.21
N LEU A 190 -4.24 -7.25 4.28
CA LEU A 190 -3.89 -6.20 5.24
C LEU A 190 -3.09 -5.07 4.59
N GLY A 191 -2.18 -5.38 3.66
CA GLY A 191 -1.39 -4.40 2.93
C GLY A 191 -2.25 -3.46 2.08
N TYR A 192 -3.23 -4.01 1.36
CA TYR A 192 -4.18 -3.17 0.61
C TYR A 192 -5.11 -2.38 1.53
N CYS A 193 -5.61 -2.98 2.62
CA CYS A 193 -6.39 -2.26 3.63
C CYS A 193 -5.62 -1.06 4.19
N ALA A 194 -4.32 -1.24 4.49
CA ALA A 194 -3.45 -0.16 4.93
C ALA A 194 -3.27 0.91 3.84
N ALA A 195 -2.99 0.50 2.60
CA ALA A 195 -2.81 1.42 1.48
C ALA A 195 -4.06 2.30 1.24
N TYR A 196 -5.24 1.68 1.25
CA TYR A 196 -6.52 2.39 1.13
C TYR A 196 -6.79 3.33 2.31
N HIS A 197 -6.48 2.90 3.53
CA HIS A 197 -6.62 3.75 4.71
C HIS A 197 -5.69 4.97 4.66
N TYR A 198 -4.43 4.80 4.23
CA TYR A 198 -3.52 5.93 4.04
C TYR A 198 -3.94 6.85 2.88
N GLY A 199 -4.45 6.27 1.79
CA GLY A 199 -4.98 7.04 0.65
C GLY A 199 -6.18 7.88 1.03
N ASP A 200 -7.14 7.32 1.77
CA ASP A 200 -8.33 8.02 2.24
C ASP A 200 -7.95 9.17 3.19
N ASN A 201 -7.07 8.91 4.16
CA ASN A 201 -6.60 9.96 5.07
C ASN A 201 -5.87 11.08 4.33
N ASN A 202 -5.03 10.75 3.35
CA ASN A 202 -4.34 11.75 2.55
C ASN A 202 -5.31 12.59 1.70
N MET A 203 -6.40 11.99 1.19
CA MET A 203 -7.43 12.73 0.48
C MET A 203 -8.19 13.67 1.43
N MET A 204 -8.54 13.20 2.63
CA MET A 204 -9.19 14.02 3.65
C MET A 204 -8.28 15.19 4.09
N ASP A 205 -6.99 14.94 4.30
CA ASP A 205 -6.02 16.00 4.63
C ASP A 205 -5.98 17.08 3.53
N ILE A 206 -6.03 16.71 2.24
CA ILE A 206 -6.06 17.66 1.12
C ILE A 206 -7.37 18.47 1.10
N ILE A 207 -8.50 17.82 1.38
CA ILE A 207 -9.81 18.49 1.46
C ILE A 207 -9.83 19.47 2.63
N ASP A 208 -9.37 19.05 3.80
CA ASP A 208 -9.30 19.88 5.00
C ASP A 208 -8.36 21.07 4.79
N ASP A 209 -7.20 20.87 4.17
CA ASP A 209 -6.29 21.95 3.80
C ASP A 209 -6.97 22.98 2.88
N THR A 210 -7.78 22.50 1.91
CA THR A 210 -8.55 23.37 1.01
C THR A 210 -9.61 24.16 1.78
N ILE A 211 -10.38 23.50 2.66
CA ILE A 211 -11.40 24.16 3.50
C ILE A 211 -10.76 25.21 4.42
N ILE A 212 -9.62 24.88 5.04
CA ILE A 212 -8.87 25.82 5.89
C ILE A 212 -8.48 27.05 5.07
N GLN A 213 -7.92 26.87 3.88
CA GLN A 213 -7.52 28.00 3.01
C GLN A 213 -8.70 28.88 2.59
N GLU A 214 -9.87 28.30 2.34
CA GLU A 214 -11.08 29.03 1.99
C GLU A 214 -11.65 29.80 3.19
N GLU A 215 -11.72 29.18 4.36
CA GLU A 215 -12.34 29.76 5.57
C GLU A 215 -11.41 30.67 6.38
N LEU A 216 -10.09 30.59 6.16
CA LEU A 216 -9.10 31.34 6.94
C LEU A 216 -9.40 32.83 7.01
N MET A 217 -9.78 33.43 5.87
CA MET A 217 -10.10 34.85 5.79
C MET A 217 -11.37 35.20 6.57
N GLY A 218 -12.43 34.40 6.40
CA GLY A 218 -13.69 34.61 7.13
C GLY A 218 -13.50 34.48 8.64
N VAL A 219 -12.72 33.51 9.10
CA VAL A 219 -12.49 33.30 10.53
C VAL A 219 -11.54 34.36 11.11
N ILE A 220 -10.42 34.67 10.46
CA ILE A 220 -9.42 35.59 11.01
C ILE A 220 -9.82 37.06 10.84
N VAL A 221 -10.31 37.44 9.66
CA VAL A 221 -10.60 38.84 9.34
C VAL A 221 -12.01 39.20 9.76
N GLU A 222 -13.00 38.43 9.31
CA GLU A 222 -14.42 38.72 9.55
C GLU A 222 -14.91 38.23 10.91
N GLY A 223 -14.15 37.36 11.59
CA GLY A 223 -14.52 36.83 12.90
C GLY A 223 -15.69 35.85 12.84
N LYS A 224 -15.86 35.13 11.73
CA LYS A 224 -16.92 34.11 11.59
C LYS A 224 -16.84 33.08 12.70
N GLU A 225 -18.00 32.78 13.28
CA GLU A 225 -18.15 31.69 14.24
C GLU A 225 -18.10 30.32 13.54
N LYS A 226 -17.90 29.27 14.34
CA LYS A 226 -17.67 27.90 13.86
C LYS A 226 -18.80 27.38 12.98
N GLU A 227 -20.03 27.78 13.28
CA GLU A 227 -21.26 27.44 12.57
C GLU A 227 -21.28 28.04 11.16
N GLN A 228 -20.56 29.14 10.95
CA GLN A 228 -20.51 29.87 9.67
C GLN A 228 -19.28 29.49 8.83
N SER A 229 -18.32 28.75 9.39
CA SER A 229 -17.01 28.42 8.80
C SER A 229 -16.82 26.92 8.54
N ARG A 230 -17.89 26.19 8.22
CA ARG A 230 -17.85 24.72 8.01
C ARG A 230 -17.22 23.94 9.18
N GLY A 231 -17.30 24.48 10.40
CA GLY A 231 -16.69 23.86 11.58
C GLY A 231 -15.23 24.23 11.84
N TYR A 232 -14.60 25.04 10.98
CA TYR A 232 -13.23 25.50 11.17
C TYR A 232 -13.15 26.61 12.24
N SER A 233 -12.21 26.46 13.17
CA SER A 233 -11.94 27.48 14.20
C SER A 233 -10.43 27.69 14.30
N PHE A 234 -10.00 28.94 14.29
CA PHE A 234 -8.58 29.28 14.48
C PHE A 234 -8.21 29.09 15.96
N MET A 235 -7.26 28.18 16.22
CA MET A 235 -6.76 27.91 17.57
C MET A 235 -5.52 28.78 17.82
N GLY A 236 -5.73 30.05 18.14
CA GLY A 236 -4.65 30.98 18.44
C GLY A 236 -5.16 32.39 18.72
N ASN A 237 -4.26 33.26 19.15
CA ASN A 237 -4.59 34.67 19.36
C ASN A 237 -4.61 35.39 18.00
N VAL A 238 -5.75 35.98 17.65
CA VAL A 238 -5.91 36.78 16.43
C VAL A 238 -5.33 38.19 16.66
N PRO A 239 -4.50 38.73 15.75
CA PRO A 239 -3.96 40.09 15.89
C PRO A 239 -5.05 41.15 16.02
N ASN A 240 -4.72 42.23 16.73
CA ASN A 240 -5.57 43.42 16.80
C ASN A 240 -5.44 44.26 15.53
N GLY A 241 -6.57 44.80 15.05
CA GLY A 241 -6.66 45.60 13.83
C GLY A 241 -6.89 44.77 12.56
N GLU A 242 -7.84 45.22 11.74
CA GLU A 242 -8.25 44.51 10.52
C GLU A 242 -7.09 44.34 9.52
N ASP A 243 -6.27 45.39 9.32
CA ASP A 243 -5.10 45.34 8.43
C ASP A 243 -4.08 44.28 8.85
N ASN A 244 -3.84 44.14 10.16
CA ASN A 244 -2.92 43.13 10.69
C ASN A 244 -3.49 41.72 10.52
N ARG A 245 -4.81 41.55 10.68
CA ARG A 245 -5.52 40.29 10.44
C ARG A 245 -5.44 39.87 8.97
N ARG A 246 -5.70 40.80 8.04
CA ARG A 246 -5.57 40.57 6.59
C ARG A 246 -4.14 40.19 6.21
N ARG A 247 -3.14 40.94 6.72
CA ARG A 247 -1.72 40.63 6.48
C ARG A 247 -1.32 39.26 7.03
N ALA A 248 -1.79 38.89 8.22
CA ALA A 248 -1.53 37.58 8.81
C ALA A 248 -2.18 36.44 8.02
N ALA A 249 -3.45 36.59 7.63
CA ALA A 249 -4.18 35.59 6.87
C ALA A 249 -3.58 35.38 5.46
N ASN A 250 -3.18 36.45 4.77
CA ASN A 250 -2.51 36.36 3.47
C ASN A 250 -1.16 35.63 3.57
N LYS A 251 -0.33 35.97 4.58
CA LYS A 251 0.93 35.26 4.83
C LYS A 251 0.73 33.78 5.16
N MET A 252 -0.36 33.43 5.85
CA MET A 252 -0.68 32.04 6.21
C MET A 252 -1.18 31.21 5.02
N ARG A 253 -1.88 31.82 4.05
CA ARG A 253 -2.30 31.16 2.81
C ARG A 253 -1.11 30.73 1.93
N GLY A 254 0.04 31.40 2.08
CA GLY A 254 1.18 31.17 1.20
C GLY A 254 0.92 31.65 -0.23
N ASP A 255 0.07 32.67 -0.36
CA ASP A 255 -0.17 33.44 -1.58
C ASP A 255 0.87 34.54 -1.78
N ASP A 256 2.03 34.43 -1.13
CA ASP A 256 3.22 35.18 -1.54
C ASP A 256 3.59 34.68 -2.95
N GLU A 257 2.92 35.23 -3.97
CA GLU A 257 3.46 35.35 -5.30
C GLU A 257 4.87 35.91 -5.10
N PHE A 258 5.88 35.10 -5.39
CA PHE A 258 7.21 35.62 -5.57
C PHE A 258 7.09 36.60 -6.73
N GLU A 259 6.97 37.90 -6.43
CA GLU A 259 7.30 38.95 -7.39
C GLU A 259 8.69 38.57 -7.90
N ASP A 260 8.75 38.05 -9.13
CA ASP A 260 10.02 37.81 -9.80
C ASP A 260 10.65 39.20 -9.96
N VAL A 261 11.51 39.56 -9.00
CA VAL A 261 12.38 40.73 -9.10
C VAL A 261 13.29 40.47 -10.29
N ASN A 262 12.98 41.12 -11.41
CA ASN A 262 13.83 41.18 -12.60
C ASN A 262 15.20 41.78 -12.27
#